data_AF-A0A953JA98-F1
#
_entry.id   AF-A0A953JA98-F1
#
_cell.length_a   1.000
_cell.length_b   1.000
_cell.length_c   1.000
_cell.angle_alpha   90.00
_cell.angle_beta   90.00
_cell.angle_gamma   90.00
#
_symmetry.space_group_name_H-M   'P 1'
#
loop_
_entity.id
_entity.type
_entity.pdbx_description
1 polymer ?
#
loop_
_entity_poly.entity_id
_entity_poly.type
_entity_poly.pdbx_seq_one_letter_code
_entity_poly.pdbx_strand_id
1 'polypeptide(L)'
;MGTVPGPDVIVGNLIGLEQSDPGAVNGRVGLALGTDACNKGTIDVDWIALPSNDHPFIPQNLYRMSGGADNTERFEQIGQSWGKHAFAAASSNSCGFGCNGVGGDHLGSGCSDAYGSGLNGSQFGIGSRAWVNPFTGNFPSGNTSNDHTGHNHDATSHRILVETSDLIPAQNPGATYFAEAQYIVPHEYTWCQTHPGQCNMFNNVSYQQQSVSGGPSNFTFSAIGATHREQPAIMAWTGATVTQFEPDPGNDGLWFIGYKVTNPSAGVWHYEYALYNMNLDRSIQSFTVPLGSGVTLSNIGFHAPPQHPGFAHDGTQGDAGYSSAPWSNDYQPGNSS
;
A
#
# COMPACT_ATOMS: atom_id res chain seq x y z
N MET A 1 -15.23 20.12 14.06
CA MET A 1 -14.90 20.04 12.62
C MET A 1 -13.40 19.97 12.47
N GLY A 2 -12.93 19.47 11.33
CA GLY A 2 -11.50 19.43 11.01
C GLY A 2 -10.86 20.82 11.09
N THR A 3 -9.56 20.83 11.34
CA THR A 3 -8.79 22.06 11.65
C THR A 3 -7.61 22.28 10.72
N VAL A 4 -7.28 21.30 9.87
CA VAL A 4 -6.20 21.42 8.91
C VAL A 4 -6.71 22.15 7.66
N PRO A 5 -6.04 23.21 7.18
CA PRO A 5 -6.46 23.90 5.97
C PRO A 5 -6.53 22.96 4.76
N GLY A 6 -7.62 23.05 3.99
CA GLY A 6 -7.86 22.21 2.81
C GLY A 6 -8.53 20.87 3.13
N PRO A 7 -8.64 19.98 2.13
CA PRO A 7 -8.96 18.56 2.35
C PRO A 7 -7.76 17.85 2.98
N ASP A 8 -8.03 16.91 3.90
CA ASP A 8 -6.98 16.05 4.48
C ASP A 8 -7.60 14.73 4.93
N VAL A 9 -7.53 13.72 4.06
CA VAL A 9 -8.14 12.39 4.27
C VAL A 9 -7.03 11.42 4.66
N ILE A 10 -7.11 10.92 5.89
CA ILE A 10 -6.18 9.92 6.40
C ILE A 10 -6.86 8.56 6.55
N VAL A 11 -6.05 7.50 6.57
CA VAL A 11 -6.49 6.22 7.14
C VAL A 11 -6.50 6.36 8.66
N GLY A 12 -7.67 6.67 9.22
CA GLY A 12 -7.86 6.85 10.66
C GLY A 12 -7.73 5.53 11.42
N ASN A 13 -8.41 4.48 10.97
CA ASN A 13 -8.27 3.16 11.57
C ASN A 13 -8.23 2.08 10.49
N LEU A 14 -7.48 1.01 10.77
CA LEU A 14 -7.59 -0.26 10.05
C LEU A 14 -8.49 -1.18 10.85
N ILE A 15 -9.57 -1.65 10.23
CA ILE A 15 -10.70 -2.27 10.93
C ILE A 15 -10.90 -3.74 10.55
N GLY A 16 -9.79 -4.45 10.31
CA GLY A 16 -9.74 -5.92 10.17
C GLY A 16 -9.17 -6.38 8.83
N LEU A 17 -8.14 -7.22 8.88
CA LEU A 17 -7.62 -7.96 7.73
C LEU A 17 -8.30 -9.33 7.68
N GLU A 18 -8.83 -9.71 6.52
CA GLU A 18 -9.59 -10.95 6.40
C GLU A 18 -9.31 -11.68 5.09
N GLN A 19 -9.37 -13.01 5.14
CA GLN A 19 -9.51 -13.88 3.97
C GLN A 19 -10.99 -14.21 3.80
N SER A 20 -11.73 -13.39 3.06
CA SER A 20 -13.20 -13.54 2.96
C SER A 20 -13.64 -14.80 2.22
N ASP A 21 -12.92 -15.19 1.17
CA ASP A 21 -13.18 -16.46 0.46
C ASP A 21 -12.19 -17.54 0.90
N PRO A 22 -12.67 -18.68 1.43
CA PRO A 22 -11.80 -19.74 1.93
C PRO A 22 -11.08 -20.45 0.78
N GLY A 23 -9.88 -20.95 1.08
CA GLY A 23 -9.06 -21.71 0.15
C GLY A 23 -7.97 -20.89 -0.53
N ALA A 24 -7.08 -21.61 -1.22
CA ALA A 24 -5.98 -21.03 -1.96
C ALA A 24 -6.07 -21.44 -3.44
N VAL A 25 -5.71 -20.53 -4.33
CA VAL A 25 -5.60 -20.77 -5.77
C VAL A 25 -4.13 -20.71 -6.15
N ASN A 26 -3.59 -21.78 -6.72
CA ASN A 26 -2.17 -21.87 -7.14
C ASN A 26 -1.18 -21.47 -6.04
N GLY A 27 -1.46 -21.87 -4.79
CA GLY A 27 -0.59 -21.56 -3.65
C GLY A 27 -0.76 -20.13 -3.11
N ARG A 28 -1.78 -19.37 -3.54
CA ARG A 28 -2.05 -17.99 -3.11
C ARG A 28 -3.42 -17.82 -2.48
N VAL A 29 -3.55 -16.84 -1.61
CA VAL A 29 -4.83 -16.40 -1.03
C VAL A 29 -5.09 -14.94 -1.37
N GLY A 30 -6.37 -14.56 -1.41
CA GLY A 30 -6.80 -13.17 -1.53
C GLY A 30 -7.26 -12.65 -0.17
N LEU A 31 -6.67 -11.55 0.29
CA LEU A 31 -7.05 -10.89 1.54
C LEU A 31 -7.65 -9.51 1.27
N ALA A 32 -8.44 -9.01 2.20
CA ALA A 32 -8.97 -7.65 2.14
C ALA A 32 -8.89 -6.98 3.51
N LEU A 33 -8.62 -5.68 3.52
CA LEU A 33 -8.44 -4.89 4.71
C LEU A 33 -9.61 -3.90 4.86
N GLY A 34 -10.23 -3.86 6.02
CA GLY A 34 -11.19 -2.81 6.35
C GLY A 34 -10.48 -1.49 6.69
N THR A 35 -11.06 -0.37 6.31
CA THR A 35 -10.52 0.98 6.54
C THR A 35 -11.59 1.91 7.12
N ASP A 36 -11.16 2.87 7.93
CA ASP A 36 -11.96 4.00 8.43
C ASP A 36 -11.24 5.30 8.02
N ALA A 37 -11.72 5.92 6.95
CA ALA A 37 -11.23 7.21 6.44
C ALA A 37 -11.59 8.31 7.42
N CYS A 38 -10.73 9.30 7.63
CA CYS A 38 -11.07 10.47 8.42
C CYS A 38 -10.61 11.74 7.73
N ASN A 39 -11.52 12.69 7.55
CA ASN A 39 -11.18 14.00 7.01
C ASN A 39 -10.81 14.96 8.15
N LYS A 40 -9.52 15.18 8.42
CA LYS A 40 -9.07 16.19 9.41
C LYS A 40 -9.08 17.62 8.84
N GLY A 41 -9.31 17.73 7.53
CA GLY A 41 -9.36 18.97 6.78
C GLY A 41 -10.58 19.84 7.09
N THR A 42 -10.49 21.12 6.77
CA THR A 42 -11.59 22.09 6.90
C THR A 42 -12.56 22.05 5.71
N ILE A 43 -12.24 21.30 4.65
CA ILE A 43 -12.99 21.23 3.40
C ILE A 43 -13.59 19.82 3.24
N ASP A 44 -14.86 19.75 2.86
CA ASP A 44 -15.53 18.49 2.50
C ASP A 44 -14.89 17.91 1.23
N VAL A 45 -14.78 16.58 1.15
CA VAL A 45 -14.16 15.89 0.02
C VAL A 45 -15.21 15.09 -0.74
N ASP A 46 -15.20 15.15 -2.07
CA ASP A 46 -16.18 14.40 -2.85
C ASP A 46 -15.93 12.89 -2.72
N TRP A 47 -17.03 12.16 -2.65
CA TRP A 47 -17.10 10.70 -2.47
C TRP A 47 -18.10 10.10 -3.48
N ILE A 48 -18.16 10.71 -4.66
CA ILE A 48 -19.18 10.47 -5.68
C ILE A 48 -18.86 9.18 -6.41
N ALA A 49 -19.75 8.19 -6.32
CA ALA A 49 -19.54 6.90 -6.99
C ALA A 49 -19.27 7.01 -8.50
N LEU A 50 -18.58 5.99 -9.02
CA LEU A 50 -18.50 5.71 -10.46
C LEU A 50 -19.91 5.76 -11.08
N PRO A 51 -20.08 6.35 -12.28
CA PRO A 51 -19.04 6.68 -13.25
C PRO A 51 -18.33 8.03 -13.05
N SER A 52 -18.56 8.76 -11.96
CA SER A 52 -17.72 9.90 -11.61
C SER A 52 -16.28 9.44 -11.34
N ASN A 53 -15.28 10.28 -11.60
CA ASN A 53 -13.90 10.05 -11.16
C ASN A 53 -13.52 10.91 -9.95
N ASP A 54 -14.53 11.40 -9.23
CA ASP A 54 -14.40 12.38 -8.16
C ASP A 54 -14.60 11.73 -6.79
N HIS A 55 -13.66 10.84 -6.46
CA HIS A 55 -13.64 10.08 -5.22
C HIS A 55 -12.26 9.45 -4.97
N PRO A 56 -11.94 9.06 -3.73
CA PRO A 56 -10.68 8.37 -3.44
C PRO A 56 -10.54 6.97 -4.03
N PHE A 57 -9.29 6.62 -4.33
CA PHE A 57 -8.85 5.26 -4.63
C PHE A 57 -8.03 4.67 -3.48
N ILE A 58 -8.34 3.44 -3.09
CA ILE A 58 -7.87 2.86 -1.82
C ILE A 58 -7.08 1.56 -2.08
N PRO A 59 -5.77 1.63 -2.31
CA PRO A 59 -4.91 0.44 -2.39
C PRO A 59 -4.61 -0.14 -1.01
N GLN A 60 -4.31 -1.44 -0.97
CA GLN A 60 -4.01 -2.18 0.26
C GLN A 60 -2.80 -3.08 0.07
N ASN A 61 -2.01 -3.23 1.14
CA ASN A 61 -0.74 -3.95 1.12
C ASN A 61 -0.58 -4.81 2.40
N LEU A 62 0.23 -5.87 2.29
CA LEU A 62 0.66 -6.68 3.43
C LEU A 62 2.18 -6.86 3.41
N TYR A 63 2.79 -6.69 4.59
CA TYR A 63 4.24 -6.80 4.79
C TYR A 63 4.55 -7.87 5.83
N ARG A 64 5.75 -8.46 5.72
CA ARG A 64 6.34 -9.38 6.70
C ARG A 64 7.69 -8.84 7.15
N MET A 65 7.93 -8.87 8.46
CA MET A 65 9.25 -8.68 9.04
C MET A 65 9.74 -10.00 9.66
N SER A 66 10.94 -10.44 9.29
CA SER A 66 11.49 -11.75 9.67
C SER A 66 13.03 -11.78 9.61
N GLY A 67 13.63 -12.91 9.99
CA GLY A 67 15.06 -13.17 9.86
C GLY A 67 15.92 -12.64 11.00
N GLY A 68 17.11 -13.21 11.16
CA GLY A 68 18.01 -12.92 12.27
C GLY A 68 17.58 -13.48 13.61
N ALA A 69 18.29 -13.07 14.66
CA ALA A 69 18.04 -13.54 16.02
C ALA A 69 16.73 -12.99 16.63
N ASP A 70 16.22 -11.87 16.12
CA ASP A 70 15.07 -11.14 16.66
C ASP A 70 13.92 -10.95 15.66
N ASN A 71 13.98 -11.56 14.47
CA ASN A 71 12.98 -11.43 13.40
C ASN A 71 12.83 -10.01 12.84
N THR A 72 13.90 -9.22 12.86
CA THR A 72 13.90 -7.84 12.36
C THR A 72 14.89 -7.59 11.23
N GLU A 73 15.59 -8.61 10.73
CA GLU A 73 16.62 -8.41 9.69
C GLU A 73 16.04 -7.96 8.36
N ARG A 74 14.88 -8.49 7.98
CA ARG A 74 14.27 -8.26 6.68
C ARG A 74 12.85 -7.73 6.82
N PHE A 75 12.48 -6.76 5.97
CA PHE A 75 11.13 -6.23 5.83
C PHE A 75 10.70 -6.30 4.36
N GLU A 76 9.71 -7.14 4.04
CA GLU A 76 9.27 -7.43 2.68
C GLU A 76 7.78 -7.10 2.51
N GLN A 77 7.42 -6.46 1.39
CA GLN A 77 6.03 -6.45 0.95
C GLN A 77 5.71 -7.82 0.34
N ILE A 78 4.81 -8.57 0.96
CA ILE A 78 4.43 -9.93 0.56
C ILE A 78 3.08 -9.98 -0.18
N GLY A 79 2.35 -8.87 -0.20
CA GLY A 79 1.13 -8.77 -0.98
C GLY A 79 0.68 -7.35 -1.27
N GLN A 80 -0.09 -7.23 -2.34
CA GLN A 80 -0.78 -6.00 -2.74
C GLN A 80 -2.10 -6.33 -3.45
N SER A 81 -3.06 -5.43 -3.33
CA SER A 81 -4.35 -5.50 -4.02
C SER A 81 -4.42 -4.55 -5.22
N TRP A 82 -5.40 -4.74 -6.11
CA TRP A 82 -6.04 -3.63 -6.83
C TRP A 82 -6.70 -2.67 -5.82
N GLY A 83 -7.15 -1.49 -6.22
CA GLY A 83 -7.68 -0.50 -5.26
C GLY A 83 -9.20 -0.39 -5.27
N LYS A 84 -9.78 -0.11 -4.10
CA LYS A 84 -11.20 0.18 -3.97
C LYS A 84 -11.50 1.60 -4.43
N HIS A 85 -12.54 1.75 -5.24
CA HIS A 85 -13.15 3.05 -5.49
C HIS A 85 -14.16 3.39 -4.38
N ALA A 86 -13.97 4.51 -3.69
CA ALA A 86 -14.99 5.06 -2.79
C ALA A 86 -16.32 5.33 -3.54
N PHE A 87 -17.45 5.29 -2.83
CA PHE A 87 -18.77 5.44 -3.49
C PHE A 87 -19.85 6.14 -2.65
N ALA A 88 -19.74 6.09 -1.33
CA ALA A 88 -20.58 6.86 -0.41
C ALA A 88 -19.92 6.94 0.97
N ALA A 89 -19.85 8.11 1.57
CA ALA A 89 -19.25 8.31 2.88
C ALA A 89 -20.30 8.31 3.99
N ALA A 90 -20.02 7.61 5.08
CA ALA A 90 -20.71 7.85 6.34
C ALA A 90 -20.32 9.22 6.92
N SER A 91 -21.20 9.77 7.77
CA SER A 91 -20.96 11.01 8.54
C SER A 91 -20.67 10.69 10.01
N SER A 92 -19.73 9.76 10.26
CA SER A 92 -19.35 9.34 11.62
C SER A 92 -18.28 10.27 12.20
N ASN A 93 -17.97 10.11 13.50
CA ASN A 93 -16.93 10.87 14.19
C ASN A 93 -15.90 9.94 14.86
N SER A 94 -15.54 8.82 14.21
CA SER A 94 -14.67 7.78 14.78
C SER A 94 -13.27 8.31 15.12
N CYS A 95 -12.78 9.32 14.39
CA CYS A 95 -11.51 9.97 14.67
C CYS A 95 -11.58 11.13 15.68
N GLY A 96 -12.77 11.56 16.11
CA GLY A 96 -12.92 12.60 17.12
C GLY A 96 -12.62 14.03 16.63
N PHE A 97 -12.62 14.29 15.33
CA PHE A 97 -12.40 15.63 14.76
C PHE A 97 -13.67 16.51 14.77
N GLY A 98 -14.77 15.97 15.28
CA GLY A 98 -15.99 16.69 15.61
C GLY A 98 -16.98 16.86 14.46
N CYS A 99 -16.82 16.09 13.38
CA CYS A 99 -17.73 15.88 12.23
C CYS A 99 -18.85 16.90 11.98
N ASN A 100 -18.84 17.50 10.79
CA ASN A 100 -19.87 18.45 10.36
C ASN A 100 -21.22 17.86 9.96
N GLY A 101 -21.34 16.54 9.94
CA GLY A 101 -22.57 15.83 9.61
C GLY A 101 -22.82 15.67 8.10
N VAL A 102 -21.94 16.21 7.24
CA VAL A 102 -21.98 15.98 5.79
C VAL A 102 -21.56 14.53 5.51
N GLY A 103 -22.31 13.86 4.64
CA GLY A 103 -22.16 12.45 4.28
C GLY A 103 -22.90 12.15 2.98
N GLY A 104 -22.86 10.90 2.53
CA GLY A 104 -23.42 10.49 1.25
C GLY A 104 -22.39 10.62 0.15
N ASP A 105 -22.58 11.57 -0.77
CA ASP A 105 -21.67 11.84 -1.88
C ASP A 105 -20.44 12.68 -1.51
N HIS A 106 -20.25 12.98 -0.21
CA HIS A 106 -19.09 13.71 0.30
C HIS A 106 -18.66 13.15 1.67
N LEU A 107 -17.36 13.12 1.95
CA LEU A 107 -16.82 12.96 3.31
C LEU A 107 -16.64 14.32 3.96
N GLY A 108 -17.52 14.63 4.93
CA GLY A 108 -17.55 15.90 5.62
C GLY A 108 -16.30 16.24 6.44
N SER A 109 -16.02 17.53 6.62
CA SER A 109 -14.95 18.04 7.47
C SER A 109 -15.09 17.52 8.91
N GLY A 110 -14.04 16.87 9.38
CA GLY A 110 -13.98 16.22 10.69
C GLY A 110 -14.77 14.92 10.79
N CYS A 111 -15.38 14.44 9.71
CA CYS A 111 -16.14 13.19 9.68
C CYS A 111 -15.26 12.00 9.31
N SER A 112 -15.80 10.80 9.50
CA SER A 112 -15.18 9.54 9.15
C SER A 112 -16.12 8.58 8.42
N ASP A 113 -15.54 7.75 7.55
CA ASP A 113 -16.23 6.75 6.73
C ASP A 113 -15.55 5.38 6.85
N ALA A 114 -16.31 4.38 7.31
CA ALA A 114 -15.81 3.04 7.54
C ALA A 114 -16.29 2.07 6.45
N TYR A 115 -15.35 1.49 5.70
CA TYR A 115 -15.56 0.34 4.83
C TYR A 115 -14.95 -0.91 5.43
N GLY A 116 -15.79 -1.91 5.71
CA GLY A 116 -15.31 -3.24 6.11
C GLY A 116 -14.49 -3.94 5.00
N SER A 117 -13.71 -4.93 5.40
CA SER A 117 -12.93 -5.82 4.52
C SER A 117 -13.74 -6.31 3.32
N GLY A 118 -14.99 -6.74 3.52
CA GLY A 118 -15.86 -7.24 2.46
C GLY A 118 -16.22 -6.19 1.40
N LEU A 119 -16.42 -4.93 1.79
CA LEU A 119 -16.67 -3.84 0.83
C LEU A 119 -15.39 -3.48 0.09
N ASN A 120 -14.28 -3.37 0.81
CA ASN A 120 -12.98 -3.03 0.24
C ASN A 120 -12.41 -4.13 -0.68
N GLY A 121 -12.71 -5.39 -0.38
CA GLY A 121 -12.30 -6.56 -1.17
C GLY A 121 -13.36 -7.06 -2.15
N SER A 122 -14.42 -6.29 -2.39
CA SER A 122 -15.47 -6.67 -3.34
C SER A 122 -14.92 -6.64 -4.76
N GLN A 123 -14.82 -7.81 -5.38
CA GLN A 123 -14.13 -8.01 -6.65
C GLN A 123 -14.81 -7.33 -7.85
N PHE A 124 -16.06 -6.90 -7.70
CA PHE A 124 -16.81 -6.14 -8.70
C PHE A 124 -16.68 -4.62 -8.54
N GLY A 125 -16.01 -4.15 -7.48
CA GLY A 125 -15.88 -2.73 -7.15
C GLY A 125 -14.44 -2.26 -6.96
N ILE A 126 -13.46 -3.11 -7.27
CA ILE A 126 -12.02 -2.83 -7.15
C ILE A 126 -11.40 -2.69 -8.53
N GLY A 127 -10.68 -1.59 -8.74
CA GLY A 127 -10.08 -1.23 -10.02
C GLY A 127 -8.57 -1.42 -10.03
N SER A 128 -8.01 -1.70 -11.21
CA SER A 128 -6.56 -1.84 -11.37
C SER A 128 -5.82 -0.56 -10.98
N ARG A 129 -4.66 -0.72 -10.34
CA ARG A 129 -3.78 0.41 -10.01
C ARG A 129 -3.29 1.16 -11.24
N ALA A 130 -3.23 0.51 -12.42
CA ALA A 130 -2.74 1.12 -13.65
C ALA A 130 -3.61 2.27 -14.17
N TRP A 131 -4.87 2.35 -13.73
CA TRP A 131 -5.78 3.42 -14.12
C TRP A 131 -5.59 4.71 -13.34
N VAL A 132 -4.87 4.67 -12.21
CA VAL A 132 -4.81 5.75 -11.24
C VAL A 132 -3.40 6.34 -11.23
N ASN A 133 -3.30 7.63 -11.48
CA ASN A 133 -2.06 8.36 -11.24
C ASN A 133 -1.86 8.51 -9.72
N PRO A 134 -0.78 7.97 -9.14
CA PRO A 134 -0.65 7.88 -7.69
C PRO A 134 -0.41 9.24 -7.03
N PHE A 135 0.17 10.21 -7.73
CA PHE A 135 0.43 11.55 -7.21
C PHE A 135 -0.82 12.43 -7.25
N THR A 136 -1.53 12.42 -8.37
CA THR A 136 -2.68 13.31 -8.61
C THR A 136 -4.01 12.71 -8.16
N GLY A 137 -4.08 11.39 -7.99
CA GLY A 137 -5.31 10.65 -7.77
C GLY A 137 -6.22 10.56 -9.00
N ASN A 138 -5.84 11.14 -10.14
CA ASN A 138 -6.67 11.15 -11.34
C ASN A 138 -6.78 9.75 -11.96
N PHE A 139 -8.00 9.39 -12.36
CA PHE A 139 -8.30 8.22 -13.18
C PHE A 139 -9.44 8.56 -14.16
N PRO A 140 -9.61 7.79 -15.26
CA PRO A 140 -10.66 8.06 -16.23
C PRO A 140 -12.07 7.98 -15.62
N SER A 141 -12.92 8.97 -15.91
CA SER A 141 -14.36 8.88 -15.65
C SER A 141 -15.00 7.77 -16.48
N GLY A 142 -16.18 7.29 -16.07
CA GLY A 142 -16.82 6.13 -16.63
C GLY A 142 -16.59 4.88 -15.78
N ASN A 143 -16.92 3.71 -16.32
CA ASN A 143 -16.67 2.43 -15.66
C ASN A 143 -15.36 1.76 -16.14
N THR A 144 -14.49 2.50 -16.84
CA THR A 144 -13.28 1.92 -17.42
C THR A 144 -12.28 1.50 -16.34
N SER A 145 -12.18 2.25 -15.24
CA SER A 145 -11.25 1.93 -14.16
C SER A 145 -11.68 0.76 -13.28
N ASN A 146 -12.93 0.29 -13.42
CA ASN A 146 -13.49 -0.88 -12.72
C ASN A 146 -14.21 -1.86 -13.67
N ASP A 147 -13.77 -1.92 -14.93
CA ASP A 147 -14.36 -2.84 -15.90
C ASP A 147 -13.90 -4.28 -15.58
N HIS A 148 -14.87 -5.14 -15.31
CA HIS A 148 -14.65 -6.56 -15.02
C HIS A 148 -15.20 -7.49 -16.12
N THR A 149 -15.55 -6.93 -17.28
CA THR A 149 -15.94 -7.73 -18.44
C THR A 149 -14.71 -8.40 -19.06
N GLY A 150 -14.88 -9.61 -19.63
CA GLY A 150 -13.79 -10.32 -20.31
C GLY A 150 -12.93 -11.24 -19.43
N HIS A 151 -13.16 -11.30 -18.11
CA HIS A 151 -12.55 -12.30 -17.22
C HIS A 151 -13.51 -12.81 -16.15
N ASN A 152 -13.09 -13.88 -15.46
CA ASN A 152 -13.80 -14.44 -14.31
C ASN A 152 -12.99 -14.20 -13.05
N HIS A 153 -13.68 -14.02 -11.92
CA HIS A 153 -13.05 -13.93 -10.61
C HIS A 153 -12.91 -15.31 -9.97
N ASP A 154 -11.84 -15.48 -9.22
CA ASP A 154 -11.61 -16.58 -8.27
C ASP A 154 -11.42 -16.02 -6.85
N ALA A 155 -11.11 -16.85 -5.85
CA ALA A 155 -10.95 -16.41 -4.47
C ALA A 155 -9.83 -15.35 -4.25
N THR A 156 -8.94 -15.17 -5.23
CA THR A 156 -7.76 -14.28 -5.12
C THR A 156 -7.88 -13.01 -5.94
N SER A 157 -8.70 -13.02 -6.99
CA SER A 157 -8.74 -11.97 -8.00
C SER A 157 -8.86 -10.56 -7.40
N HIS A 158 -7.94 -9.68 -7.77
CA HIS A 158 -7.87 -8.25 -7.43
C HIS A 158 -7.66 -7.91 -5.94
N ARG A 159 -7.79 -8.88 -5.03
CA ARG A 159 -7.58 -8.71 -3.58
C ARG A 159 -6.09 -8.64 -3.24
N ILE A 160 -5.74 -8.44 -1.97
CA ILE A 160 -4.34 -8.53 -1.52
C ILE A 160 -3.86 -9.96 -1.81
N LEU A 161 -3.09 -10.12 -2.89
CA LEU A 161 -2.60 -11.40 -3.35
C LEU A 161 -1.35 -11.76 -2.54
N VAL A 162 -1.37 -12.89 -1.84
CA VAL A 162 -0.27 -13.32 -0.96
C VAL A 162 0.05 -14.79 -1.21
N GLU A 163 1.33 -15.15 -1.28
CA GLU A 163 1.76 -16.55 -1.31
C GLU A 163 1.48 -17.21 0.04
N THR A 164 0.86 -18.39 0.03
CA THR A 164 0.53 -19.13 1.27
C THR A 164 1.78 -19.46 2.09
N SER A 165 2.93 -19.69 1.43
CA SER A 165 4.21 -19.93 2.10
C SER A 165 4.68 -18.73 2.93
N ASP A 166 4.26 -17.52 2.60
CA ASP A 166 4.61 -16.33 3.38
C ASP A 166 3.79 -16.18 4.66
N LEU A 167 2.66 -16.89 4.76
CA LEU A 167 1.73 -16.80 5.90
C LEU A 167 1.77 -18.01 6.83
N ILE A 168 2.25 -19.18 6.37
CA ILE A 168 2.29 -20.40 7.18
C ILE A 168 3.22 -20.18 8.38
N PRO A 169 2.71 -20.20 9.64
CA PRO A 169 3.53 -19.88 10.81
C PRO A 169 4.72 -20.83 11.01
N ALA A 170 4.54 -22.11 10.67
CA ALA A 170 5.60 -23.11 10.75
C ALA A 170 6.75 -22.87 9.75
N GLN A 171 6.51 -22.13 8.66
CA GLN A 171 7.52 -21.75 7.67
C GLN A 171 8.13 -20.38 7.96
N ASN A 172 7.49 -19.58 8.82
CA ASN A 172 7.89 -18.22 9.17
C ASN A 172 7.94 -18.03 10.70
N PRO A 173 8.74 -18.84 11.42
CA PRO A 173 8.74 -18.82 12.88
C PRO A 173 9.18 -17.45 13.41
N GLY A 174 8.31 -16.82 14.20
CA GLY A 174 8.57 -15.52 14.83
C GLY A 174 8.41 -14.31 13.90
N ALA A 175 7.98 -14.50 12.65
CA ALA A 175 7.68 -13.39 11.75
C ALA A 175 6.52 -12.53 12.28
N THR A 176 6.58 -11.23 11.99
CA THR A 176 5.51 -10.27 12.27
C THR A 176 4.96 -9.69 10.98
N TYR A 177 3.68 -9.33 10.98
CA TYR A 177 2.97 -8.92 9.77
C TYR A 177 2.33 -7.55 9.95
N PHE A 178 2.29 -6.75 8.89
CA PHE A 178 1.78 -5.39 8.93
C PHE A 178 0.85 -5.16 7.75
N ALA A 179 -0.42 -4.88 8.03
CA ALA A 179 -1.39 -4.51 7.01
C ALA A 179 -1.36 -2.99 6.84
N GLU A 180 -1.46 -2.51 5.60
CA GLU A 180 -1.40 -1.09 5.24
C GLU A 180 -2.51 -0.76 4.23
N ALA A 181 -3.08 0.44 4.34
CA ALA A 181 -3.92 1.02 3.31
C ALA A 181 -3.54 2.48 3.08
N GLN A 182 -3.98 3.02 1.95
CA GLN A 182 -3.83 4.43 1.58
C GLN A 182 -5.15 4.98 1.05
N TYR A 183 -5.44 6.27 1.26
CA TYR A 183 -6.46 7.00 0.50
C TYR A 183 -5.78 7.94 -0.49
N ILE A 184 -5.81 7.62 -1.78
CA ILE A 184 -5.34 8.54 -2.83
C ILE A 184 -6.51 9.44 -3.21
N VAL A 185 -6.42 10.74 -2.90
CA VAL A 185 -7.55 11.70 -2.97
C VAL A 185 -7.27 12.83 -3.99
N PRO A 186 -8.05 12.92 -5.09
CA PRO A 186 -7.85 13.96 -6.11
C PRO A 186 -7.92 15.41 -5.59
N HIS A 187 -8.77 15.68 -4.59
CA HIS A 187 -8.94 17.01 -4.01
C HIS A 187 -7.69 17.50 -3.28
N GLU A 188 -6.91 16.61 -2.65
CA GLU A 188 -5.69 17.00 -1.95
C GLU A 188 -4.61 17.49 -2.93
N TYR A 189 -4.45 16.80 -4.06
CA TYR A 189 -3.60 17.26 -5.15
C TYR A 189 -4.10 18.60 -5.71
N THR A 190 -5.38 18.69 -6.05
CA THR A 190 -5.98 19.90 -6.64
C THR A 190 -5.85 21.11 -5.71
N TRP A 191 -6.04 20.93 -4.41
CA TRP A 191 -5.85 21.98 -3.40
C TRP A 191 -4.41 22.46 -3.36
N CYS A 192 -3.45 21.52 -3.32
CA CYS A 192 -2.02 21.80 -3.26
C CYS A 192 -1.55 22.69 -4.43
N GLN A 193 -2.12 22.54 -5.63
CA GLN A 193 -1.75 23.35 -6.79
C GLN A 193 -1.97 24.86 -6.60
N THR A 194 -2.97 25.24 -5.79
CA THR A 194 -3.26 26.65 -5.48
C THR A 194 -2.83 27.06 -4.07
N HIS A 195 -2.51 26.08 -3.21
CA HIS A 195 -2.08 26.27 -1.82
C HIS A 195 -0.85 25.40 -1.48
N PRO A 196 0.32 25.66 -2.09
CA PRO A 196 1.51 24.81 -1.95
C PRO A 196 2.04 24.67 -0.51
N GLY A 197 1.64 25.55 0.41
CA GLY A 197 1.95 25.44 1.84
C GLY A 197 0.95 24.63 2.67
N GLN A 198 -0.07 24.04 2.04
CA GLN A 198 -1.17 23.30 2.66
C GLN A 198 -1.39 21.95 1.95
N CYS A 199 -0.31 21.33 1.48
CA CYS A 199 -0.35 20.07 0.75
C CYS A 199 -0.41 18.89 1.74
N ASN A 200 -1.58 18.28 1.81
CA ASN A 200 -1.89 17.22 2.75
C ASN A 200 -1.75 15.80 2.17
N MET A 201 -1.54 15.64 0.85
CA MET A 201 -1.56 14.34 0.16
C MET A 201 -0.45 13.32 0.56
N PHE A 202 0.36 13.62 1.57
CA PHE A 202 1.56 12.87 1.97
C PHE A 202 1.44 12.17 3.33
N ASN A 203 0.27 12.22 3.96
CA ASN A 203 0.00 11.59 5.26
C ASN A 203 -1.14 10.54 5.18
N ASN A 204 -1.55 10.16 3.97
CA ASN A 204 -2.77 9.39 3.71
C ASN A 204 -2.58 7.86 3.79
N VAL A 205 -1.47 7.40 4.37
CA VAL A 205 -1.14 5.97 4.59
C VAL A 205 -1.09 5.67 6.08
N SER A 206 -1.61 4.51 6.48
CA SER A 206 -1.46 4.01 7.85
C SER A 206 -1.25 2.50 7.85
N TYR A 207 -0.56 1.99 8.86
CA TYR A 207 -0.37 0.55 9.05
C TYR A 207 -0.85 0.06 10.42
N GLN A 208 -1.05 -1.25 10.54
CA GLN A 208 -1.31 -1.93 11.80
C GLN A 208 -0.72 -3.34 11.79
N GLN A 209 -0.08 -3.72 12.89
CA GLN A 209 0.44 -5.06 13.04
C GLN A 209 -0.70 -6.08 13.14
N GLN A 210 -0.52 -7.25 12.52
CA GLN A 210 -1.47 -8.36 12.51
C GLN A 210 -0.81 -9.63 13.06
N SER A 211 -1.58 -10.41 13.80
CA SER A 211 -1.28 -11.83 14.00
C SER A 211 -1.69 -12.63 12.76
N VAL A 212 -1.04 -13.78 12.56
CA VAL A 212 -1.39 -14.74 11.50
C VAL A 212 -1.45 -16.14 12.11
N SER A 213 -2.52 -16.87 11.80
CA SER A 213 -2.72 -18.26 12.22
C SER A 213 -3.45 -19.05 11.13
N GLY A 214 -3.44 -20.38 11.23
CA GLY A 214 -4.06 -21.28 10.25
C GLY A 214 -3.05 -21.89 9.26
N GLY A 215 -3.52 -22.13 8.03
CA GLY A 215 -2.76 -22.74 6.93
C GLY A 215 -3.19 -24.18 6.60
N PRO A 216 -2.78 -24.71 5.41
CA PRO A 216 -2.03 -24.01 4.37
C PRO A 216 -2.90 -23.12 3.46
N SER A 217 -4.23 -23.26 3.51
CA SER A 217 -5.14 -22.61 2.55
C SER A 217 -6.15 -21.63 3.16
N ASN A 218 -6.24 -21.58 4.49
CA ASN A 218 -7.13 -20.68 5.21
C ASN A 218 -6.39 -20.06 6.37
N PHE A 219 -6.39 -18.73 6.44
CA PHE A 219 -5.68 -17.97 7.45
C PHE A 219 -6.64 -17.09 8.25
N THR A 220 -6.30 -16.85 9.50
CA THR A 220 -7.03 -15.94 10.39
C THR A 220 -6.06 -14.90 10.91
N PHE A 221 -6.53 -13.66 10.91
CA PHE A 221 -5.77 -12.49 11.32
C PHE A 221 -6.44 -11.80 12.50
N SER A 222 -5.66 -11.15 13.34
CA SER A 222 -6.18 -10.28 14.38
C SER A 222 -5.24 -9.10 14.58
N ALA A 223 -5.82 -7.91 14.74
CA ALA A 223 -5.08 -6.71 15.02
C ALA A 223 -4.26 -6.85 16.30
N ILE A 224 -2.99 -6.44 16.23
CA ILE A 224 -2.10 -6.28 17.38
C ILE A 224 -1.86 -4.79 17.56
N GLY A 225 -2.31 -4.24 18.68
CA GLY A 225 -2.17 -2.82 18.98
C GLY A 225 -3.07 -1.91 18.14
N ALA A 226 -2.83 -0.60 18.26
CA ALA A 226 -3.58 0.42 17.53
C ALA A 226 -3.04 0.61 16.10
N THR A 227 -3.85 1.22 15.23
CA THR A 227 -3.37 1.72 13.94
C THR A 227 -2.32 2.82 14.15
N HIS A 228 -1.19 2.68 13.48
CA HIS A 228 -0.18 3.73 13.34
C HIS A 228 -0.62 4.68 12.24
N ARG A 229 -1.34 5.73 12.63
CA ARG A 229 -1.92 6.72 11.72
C ARG A 229 -0.83 7.51 11.00
N GLU A 230 -1.05 7.82 9.72
CA GLU A 230 -0.21 8.73 8.93
C GLU A 230 1.24 8.24 8.79
N GLN A 231 1.45 6.91 8.87
CA GLN A 231 2.74 6.26 8.74
C GLN A 231 2.64 5.07 7.78
N PRO A 232 3.53 4.95 6.78
CA PRO A 232 3.65 3.74 5.99
C PRO A 232 4.30 2.60 6.78
N ALA A 233 3.99 1.36 6.43
CA ALA A 233 4.41 0.15 7.14
C ALA A 233 5.92 -0.01 7.20
N ILE A 234 6.68 0.55 6.25
CA ILE A 234 8.15 0.57 6.29
C ILE A 234 8.71 1.21 7.57
N MET A 235 7.96 2.11 8.21
CA MET A 235 8.32 2.71 9.50
C MET A 235 8.30 1.72 10.67
N ALA A 236 7.68 0.54 10.50
CA ALA A 236 7.70 -0.53 11.49
C ALA A 236 9.03 -1.31 11.52
N TRP A 237 9.90 -1.14 10.53
CA TRP A 237 11.13 -1.91 10.38
C TRP A 237 12.16 -1.56 11.46
N THR A 238 12.05 -2.26 12.59
CA THR A 238 12.82 -1.97 13.79
C THR A 238 14.32 -2.19 13.56
N GLY A 239 15.13 -1.20 13.95
CA GLY A 239 16.59 -1.23 13.80
C GLY A 239 17.08 -0.93 12.37
N ALA A 240 16.20 -0.65 11.42
CA ALA A 240 16.56 -0.09 10.13
C ALA A 240 16.65 1.44 10.20
N THR A 241 17.39 2.03 9.26
CA THR A 241 17.33 3.47 8.97
C THR A 241 16.37 3.68 7.81
N VAL A 242 15.32 4.47 8.00
CA VAL A 242 14.33 4.79 6.96
C VAL A 242 14.38 6.28 6.64
N THR A 243 14.49 6.61 5.35
CA THR A 243 14.57 7.99 4.86
C THR A 243 13.53 8.22 3.77
N GLN A 244 12.81 9.33 3.87
CA GLN A 244 11.87 9.80 2.87
C GLN A 244 12.57 10.70 1.84
N PHE A 245 12.17 10.60 0.58
CA PHE A 245 12.65 11.44 -0.52
C PHE A 245 11.50 11.97 -1.36
N GLU A 246 11.58 13.24 -1.71
CA GLU A 246 10.68 13.94 -2.64
C GLU A 246 11.55 14.52 -3.76
N PRO A 247 11.76 13.78 -4.87
CA PRO A 247 12.73 14.17 -5.90
C PRO A 247 12.38 15.46 -6.66
N ASP A 248 11.09 15.80 -6.75
CA ASP A 248 10.60 16.97 -7.48
C ASP A 248 9.45 17.63 -6.69
N PRO A 249 9.77 18.39 -5.62
CA PRO A 249 8.77 18.83 -4.69
C PRO A 249 7.64 19.67 -5.31
N GLY A 250 6.40 19.28 -4.97
CA GLY A 250 5.18 19.90 -5.49
C GLY A 250 4.79 19.51 -6.93
N ASN A 251 5.66 18.85 -7.69
CA ASN A 251 5.37 18.39 -9.05
C ASN A 251 5.28 16.85 -9.17
N ASP A 252 5.73 16.13 -8.15
CA ASP A 252 5.65 14.68 -8.08
C ASP A 252 5.54 14.21 -6.61
N GLY A 253 5.29 12.93 -6.43
CA GLY A 253 5.17 12.32 -5.11
C GLY A 253 6.49 11.98 -4.45
N LEU A 254 6.37 11.17 -3.40
CA LEU A 254 7.47 10.77 -2.55
C LEU A 254 7.64 9.25 -2.50
N TRP A 255 8.81 8.84 -2.05
CA TRP A 255 9.16 7.45 -1.81
C TRP A 255 10.09 7.36 -0.58
N PHE A 256 10.29 6.15 -0.09
CA PHE A 256 11.12 5.86 1.07
C PHE A 256 12.16 4.79 0.72
N ILE A 257 13.36 4.94 1.28
CA ILE A 257 14.34 3.87 1.37
C ILE A 257 14.56 3.50 2.83
N GLY A 258 14.39 2.22 3.14
CA GLY A 258 14.84 1.60 4.37
C GLY A 258 16.13 0.82 4.10
N TYR A 259 17.07 0.85 5.04
CA TYR A 259 18.17 -0.10 5.02
C TYR A 259 18.54 -0.59 6.42
N LYS A 260 19.04 -1.82 6.48
CA LYS A 260 19.58 -2.43 7.70
C LYS A 260 20.88 -3.16 7.39
N VAL A 261 21.87 -2.95 8.26
CA VAL A 261 23.19 -3.57 8.13
C VAL A 261 23.43 -4.49 9.32
N THR A 262 23.69 -5.77 9.07
CA THR A 262 24.03 -6.75 10.09
C THR A 262 25.38 -7.40 9.84
N ASN A 263 25.95 -8.00 10.89
CA ASN A 263 27.21 -8.72 10.84
C ASN A 263 26.96 -10.19 11.20
N PRO A 264 26.50 -11.04 10.25
CA PRO A 264 26.08 -12.40 10.55
C PRO A 264 27.25 -13.30 10.97
N SER A 265 28.47 -12.98 10.54
CA SER A 265 29.70 -13.60 11.04
C SER A 265 30.88 -12.64 10.86
N ALA A 266 31.95 -12.85 11.63
CA ALA A 266 33.10 -11.95 11.65
C ALA A 266 33.66 -11.70 10.23
N GLY A 267 33.69 -10.44 9.82
CA GLY A 267 34.19 -10.02 8.50
C GLY A 267 33.17 -10.11 7.36
N VAL A 268 31.96 -10.60 7.62
CA VAL A 268 30.84 -10.61 6.67
C VAL A 268 29.81 -9.56 7.09
N TRP A 269 29.38 -8.76 6.12
CA TRP A 269 28.32 -7.77 6.30
C TRP A 269 27.15 -8.11 5.40
N HIS A 270 25.96 -8.04 5.94
CA HIS A 270 24.72 -8.22 5.22
C HIS A 270 23.97 -6.88 5.20
N TYR A 271 23.51 -6.49 4.02
CA TYR A 271 22.78 -5.26 3.78
C TYR A 271 21.43 -5.64 3.21
N GLU A 272 20.36 -5.24 3.89
CA GLU A 272 19.02 -5.30 3.32
C GLU A 272 18.52 -3.90 3.04
N TYR A 273 17.85 -3.75 1.90
CA TYR A 273 17.25 -2.51 1.43
C TYR A 273 15.78 -2.75 1.10
N ALA A 274 14.93 -1.80 1.47
CA ALA A 274 13.52 -1.77 1.08
C ALA A 274 13.22 -0.43 0.40
N LEU A 275 12.72 -0.48 -0.83
CA LEU A 275 12.31 0.70 -1.59
C LEU A 275 10.79 0.72 -1.64
N TYR A 276 10.18 1.75 -1.03
CA TYR A 276 8.73 1.91 -0.95
C TYR A 276 8.31 3.16 -1.72
N ASN A 277 7.64 2.96 -2.85
CA ASN A 277 6.99 4.05 -3.57
C ASN A 277 5.62 4.31 -2.95
N MET A 278 5.42 5.49 -2.34
CA MET A 278 4.12 5.87 -1.78
C MET A 278 3.22 6.47 -2.86
N ASN A 279 3.69 7.52 -3.53
CA ASN A 279 2.92 8.20 -4.57
C ASN A 279 3.78 8.86 -5.68
N LEU A 280 5.04 8.45 -5.82
CA LEU A 280 5.95 8.94 -6.86
C LEU A 280 5.51 8.41 -8.24
N ASP A 281 4.96 9.29 -9.08
CA ASP A 281 4.38 8.96 -10.38
C ASP A 281 5.46 8.53 -11.38
N ARG A 282 6.60 9.25 -11.42
CA ARG A 282 7.74 8.86 -12.28
C ARG A 282 8.32 7.47 -11.99
N SER A 283 7.94 6.88 -10.85
CA SER A 283 8.37 5.55 -10.42
C SER A 283 9.88 5.43 -10.23
N ILE A 284 10.35 4.22 -9.89
CA ILE A 284 11.78 3.91 -9.70
C ILE A 284 12.21 2.94 -10.80
N GLN A 285 13.10 3.40 -11.68
CA GLN A 285 13.56 2.59 -12.83
C GLN A 285 14.68 1.61 -12.46
N SER A 286 15.55 1.99 -11.52
CA SER A 286 16.74 1.21 -11.16
C SER A 286 17.22 1.53 -9.76
N PHE A 287 17.91 0.57 -9.14
CA PHE A 287 18.62 0.74 -7.88
C PHE A 287 20.06 0.22 -8.03
N THR A 288 21.03 0.97 -7.49
CA THR A 288 22.45 0.61 -7.59
C THR A 288 23.14 0.87 -6.27
N VAL A 289 23.89 -0.11 -5.78
CA VAL A 289 24.75 0.02 -4.59
C VAL A 289 26.20 0.05 -5.06
N PRO A 290 26.94 1.16 -4.86
CA PRO A 290 28.34 1.23 -5.22
C PRO A 290 29.17 0.30 -4.33
N LEU A 291 30.12 -0.42 -4.92
CA LEU A 291 30.99 -1.37 -4.23
C LEU A 291 32.42 -0.85 -4.17
N GLY A 292 33.04 -0.96 -2.99
CA GLY A 292 34.46 -0.71 -2.83
C GLY A 292 35.33 -1.79 -3.49
N SER A 293 36.58 -1.44 -3.80
CA SER A 293 37.57 -2.40 -4.31
C SER A 293 37.80 -3.55 -3.31
N GLY A 294 37.81 -4.78 -3.80
CA GLY A 294 38.08 -5.97 -2.97
C GLY A 294 36.87 -6.50 -2.18
N VAL A 295 35.66 -5.96 -2.41
CA VAL A 295 34.42 -6.52 -1.86
C VAL A 295 33.99 -7.73 -2.68
N THR A 296 33.83 -8.88 -2.03
CA THR A 296 33.21 -10.07 -2.62
C THR A 296 31.71 -10.06 -2.30
N LEU A 297 30.87 -10.06 -3.32
CA LEU A 297 29.43 -10.21 -3.15
C LEU A 297 29.01 -11.68 -3.10
N SER A 298 28.04 -11.98 -2.25
CA SER A 298 27.38 -13.29 -2.17
C SER A 298 25.97 -13.11 -1.62
N ASN A 299 25.13 -14.16 -1.75
CA ASN A 299 23.75 -14.19 -1.23
C ASN A 299 22.89 -12.99 -1.66
N ILE A 300 22.98 -12.62 -2.93
CA ILE A 300 22.20 -11.51 -3.48
C ILE A 300 20.78 -12.00 -3.73
N GLY A 301 19.81 -11.29 -3.15
CA GLY A 301 18.38 -11.58 -3.27
C GLY A 301 17.61 -10.39 -3.83
N PHE A 302 16.42 -10.69 -4.34
CA PHE A 302 15.41 -9.71 -4.71
C PHE A 302 14.06 -10.25 -4.27
N HIS A 303 13.21 -9.38 -3.73
CA HIS A 303 11.84 -9.70 -3.39
C HIS A 303 10.91 -8.59 -3.89
N ALA A 304 9.80 -8.99 -4.48
CA ALA A 304 8.66 -8.14 -4.80
C ALA A 304 7.38 -8.95 -4.56
N PRO A 305 6.25 -8.32 -4.16
CA PRO A 305 5.00 -9.04 -3.94
C PRO A 305 4.52 -9.68 -5.25
N PRO A 306 3.70 -10.75 -5.19
CA PRO A 306 3.13 -11.34 -6.39
C PRO A 306 2.27 -10.32 -7.14
N GLN A 307 2.34 -10.35 -8.47
CA GLN A 307 1.43 -9.59 -9.33
C GLN A 307 0.20 -10.43 -9.64
N HIS A 308 -0.92 -9.74 -9.81
CA HIS A 308 -2.07 -10.32 -10.49
C HIS A 308 -1.67 -10.73 -11.91
N PRO A 309 -2.26 -11.80 -12.46
CA PRO A 309 -2.13 -12.06 -13.89
C PRO A 309 -2.70 -10.87 -14.69
N GLY A 310 -2.34 -10.77 -15.96
CA GLY A 310 -3.02 -9.87 -16.89
C GLY A 310 -4.51 -10.17 -16.93
N PHE A 311 -5.33 -9.12 -16.79
CA PHE A 311 -6.78 -9.21 -16.85
C PHE A 311 -7.30 -8.28 -17.95
N ALA A 312 -8.37 -8.68 -18.61
CA ALA A 312 -9.06 -7.79 -19.55
C ALA A 312 -9.37 -6.45 -18.87
N HIS A 313 -9.05 -5.35 -19.56
CA HIS A 313 -9.28 -3.98 -19.10
C HIS A 313 -8.52 -3.59 -17.81
N ASP A 314 -7.38 -4.21 -17.54
CA ASP A 314 -6.56 -3.88 -16.36
C ASP A 314 -5.79 -2.54 -16.49
N GLY A 315 -5.86 -1.88 -17.65
CA GLY A 315 -5.25 -0.56 -17.88
C GLY A 315 -3.75 -0.60 -18.18
N THR A 316 -3.12 -1.77 -18.12
CA THR A 316 -1.74 -1.95 -18.59
C THR A 316 -1.71 -2.09 -20.10
N GLN A 317 -0.52 -1.96 -20.70
CA GLN A 317 -0.37 -2.07 -22.14
C GLN A 317 -0.78 -3.47 -22.61
N GLY A 318 -1.90 -3.55 -23.33
CA GLY A 318 -2.42 -4.80 -23.86
C GLY A 318 -2.90 -5.78 -22.79
N ASP A 319 -3.32 -5.27 -21.62
CA ASP A 319 -3.87 -6.09 -20.54
C ASP A 319 -2.89 -7.16 -20.03
N ALA A 320 -1.59 -6.84 -20.05
CA ALA A 320 -0.50 -7.76 -19.74
C ALA A 320 -0.24 -7.92 -18.23
N GLY A 321 -0.80 -7.03 -17.40
CA GLY A 321 -0.49 -6.91 -15.99
C GLY A 321 0.91 -6.33 -15.73
N TYR A 322 1.21 -6.15 -14.45
CA TYR A 322 2.55 -5.74 -14.00
C TYR A 322 3.48 -6.94 -13.85
N SER A 323 4.78 -6.65 -13.72
CA SER A 323 5.82 -7.66 -13.50
C SER A 323 6.49 -7.45 -12.14
N SER A 324 6.75 -8.57 -11.45
CA SER A 324 7.64 -8.64 -10.28
C SER A 324 9.00 -9.23 -10.65
N ALA A 325 9.37 -9.17 -11.93
CA ALA A 325 10.72 -9.54 -12.35
C ALA A 325 11.75 -8.58 -11.70
N PRO A 326 12.89 -9.10 -11.23
CA PRO A 326 13.96 -8.25 -10.72
C PRO A 326 14.44 -7.28 -11.81
N TRP A 327 14.86 -6.08 -11.40
CA TRP A 327 15.62 -5.19 -12.28
C TRP A 327 16.87 -5.91 -12.81
N SER A 328 17.30 -5.57 -14.02
CA SER A 328 18.54 -6.12 -14.59
C SER A 328 19.71 -5.82 -13.66
N ASN A 329 20.32 -6.87 -13.12
CA ASN A 329 21.49 -6.75 -12.24
C ASN A 329 22.73 -6.42 -13.07
N ASP A 330 23.06 -5.14 -13.24
CA ASP A 330 24.36 -4.73 -13.75
C ASP A 330 25.34 -4.53 -12.60
N TYR A 331 26.14 -5.57 -12.32
CA TYR A 331 27.29 -5.43 -11.43
C TYR A 331 28.43 -4.77 -12.19
N GLN A 332 28.68 -3.50 -11.95
CA GLN A 332 29.89 -2.83 -12.42
C GLN A 332 30.86 -2.71 -11.24
N PRO A 333 31.96 -3.48 -11.20
CA PRO A 333 33.09 -3.15 -10.32
C PRO A 333 33.52 -1.72 -10.66
N GLY A 334 33.47 -0.83 -9.66
CA GLY A 334 33.62 0.60 -9.89
C GLY A 334 34.89 0.95 -10.66
N ASN A 335 34.73 1.81 -11.67
CA ASN A 335 35.83 2.67 -12.08
C ASN A 335 35.85 3.83 -11.09
N SER A 336 36.91 3.89 -10.30
CA SER A 336 37.24 5.06 -9.47
C SER A 336 37.31 6.32 -10.33
N SER A 337 36.60 7.37 -9.94
CA SER A 337 36.98 8.75 -10.23
C SER A 337 37.23 9.49 -8.92
#